data_AF-A0A953R244-F1
#
_entry.id   AF-A0A953R244-F1
#
_cell.length_a   1.000
_cell.length_b   1.000
_cell.length_c   1.000
_cell.angle_alpha   90.00
_cell.angle_beta   90.00
_cell.angle_gamma   90.00
#
_symmetry.space_group_name_H-M   'P 1'
#
loop_
_entity.id
_entity.type
_entity.pdbx_description
1 polymer ?
#
loop_
_entity_poly.entity_id
_entity_poly.type
_entity_poly.pdbx_seq_one_letter_code
_entity_poly.pdbx_strand_id
1 'polypeptide(L)'
;MAEWSQPSSLLRRALPILTVIIGVAVLYDGWIFYSRWSSARKLEQERARAEAERASRTIKLLGGDQLKILGFYAAPAVVQRGQATSICFGVTGAARVRIEPPIVEDLHPSLSRCFQVAPRNDTEYKLTAEDAAGHTMTQSMVVRIAR
;
A
#
# COMPACT_ATOMS: atom_id res chain seq x y z
N MET A 1 61.10 17.41 56.86
CA MET A 1 59.70 17.88 56.78
C MET A 1 58.91 16.83 56.02
N ALA A 2 57.87 16.31 56.67
CA ALA A 2 56.79 15.44 56.18
C ALA A 2 57.15 14.03 55.67
N GLU A 3 57.04 13.08 56.62
CA GLU A 3 56.56 11.70 56.50
C GLU A 3 56.01 11.23 55.14
N TRP A 4 56.62 10.17 54.62
CA TRP A 4 56.00 9.25 53.67
C TRP A 4 55.03 8.35 54.43
N SER A 5 53.73 8.53 54.22
CA SER A 5 52.69 7.71 54.84
C SER A 5 52.71 6.28 54.27
N GLN A 6 52.90 5.30 55.16
CA GLN A 6 52.81 3.88 54.85
C GLN A 6 51.37 3.50 54.44
N PRO A 7 51.15 2.77 53.34
CA PRO A 7 49.83 2.28 53.00
C PRO A 7 49.42 1.18 53.99
N SER A 8 48.36 1.45 54.76
CA SER A 8 47.79 0.53 55.73
C SER A 8 47.33 -0.78 55.07
N SER A 9 47.47 -1.90 55.78
CA SER A 9 47.06 -3.26 55.33
C SER A 9 45.58 -3.38 54.93
N LEU A 10 44.77 -2.42 55.35
CA LEU A 10 43.38 -2.22 54.93
C LEU A 10 43.26 -1.91 53.44
N LEU A 11 44.23 -1.22 52.85
CA LEU A 11 44.25 -0.86 51.43
C LEU A 11 44.37 -2.10 50.54
N ARG A 12 45.24 -3.06 50.90
CA ARG A 12 45.36 -4.34 50.19
C ARG A 12 44.12 -5.24 50.33
N ARG A 13 43.38 -5.13 51.43
CA ARG A 13 42.12 -5.87 51.64
C ARG A 13 40.91 -5.22 50.97
N ALA A 14 40.89 -3.90 50.81
CA ALA A 14 39.79 -3.16 50.18
C ALA A 14 39.87 -3.17 48.64
N LEU A 15 41.07 -3.29 48.08
CA LEU A 15 41.34 -3.39 46.64
C LEU A 15 40.46 -4.43 45.90
N PRO A 16 40.35 -5.69 46.33
CA PRO A 16 39.49 -6.67 45.64
C PRO A 16 38.00 -6.32 45.70
N ILE A 17 37.53 -5.75 46.81
CA ILE A 17 36.12 -5.36 46.97
C ILE A 17 35.76 -4.23 45.97
N LEU A 18 36.67 -3.26 45.81
CA LEU A 18 36.52 -2.16 44.86
C LEU A 18 36.45 -2.66 43.41
N THR A 19 37.26 -3.65 43.05
CA THR A 19 37.22 -4.26 41.70
C THR A 19 35.92 -5.01 41.43
N VAL A 20 35.35 -5.67 42.44
CA VAL A 20 34.06 -6.35 42.31
C VAL A 20 32.94 -5.35 42.07
N ILE A 21 32.90 -4.23 42.82
CA ILE A 21 31.89 -3.19 42.64
C ILE A 21 31.96 -2.58 41.23
N ILE A 22 33.18 -2.27 40.76
CA ILE A 22 33.39 -1.75 39.41
C ILE A 22 32.96 -2.77 38.35
N GLY A 23 33.29 -4.05 38.54
CA GLY A 23 32.86 -5.12 37.65
C GLY A 23 31.34 -5.23 37.56
N VAL A 24 30.64 -5.14 38.69
CA VAL A 24 29.16 -5.12 38.74
C VAL A 24 28.59 -3.90 38.03
N ALA A 25 29.18 -2.71 38.24
CA ALA A 25 28.75 -1.49 37.56
C ALA A 25 28.92 -1.59 36.03
N VAL A 26 30.05 -2.11 35.54
CA VAL A 26 30.31 -2.31 34.10
C VAL A 26 29.35 -3.33 33.50
N LEU A 27 29.04 -4.42 34.21
CA LEU A 27 28.03 -5.39 33.77
C LEU A 27 26.64 -4.76 33.68
N TYR A 28 26.29 -3.92 34.65
CA TYR A 28 25.01 -3.20 34.67
C TYR A 28 24.91 -2.18 33.53
N ASP A 29 25.96 -1.38 33.29
CA ASP A 29 26.01 -0.42 32.19
C ASP A 29 25.99 -1.12 30.83
N GLY A 30 26.70 -2.25 30.70
CA GLY A 30 26.67 -3.11 29.52
C GLY A 30 25.27 -3.66 29.25
N TRP A 31 24.54 -4.07 30.29
CA TRP A 31 23.13 -4.48 30.19
C TRP A 31 22.20 -3.33 29.79
N ILE A 32 22.38 -2.14 30.34
CA ILE A 32 21.62 -0.94 29.94
C ILE A 32 21.89 -0.56 28.49
N PHE A 33 23.15 -0.57 28.07
CA PHE A 33 23.51 -0.26 26.69
C PHE A 33 22.96 -1.30 25.72
N TYR A 34 23.08 -2.59 26.05
CA TYR A 34 22.50 -3.69 25.28
C TYR A 34 20.97 -3.57 25.19
N SER A 35 20.31 -3.29 26.32
CA SER A 35 18.85 -3.15 26.36
C SER A 35 18.36 -1.94 25.55
N ARG A 36 19.04 -0.80 25.60
CA ARG A 36 18.71 0.39 24.80
C ARG A 36 19.00 0.20 23.31
N TRP A 37 20.15 -0.39 22.97
CA TRP A 37 20.50 -0.72 21.59
C TRP A 37 19.49 -1.71 20.97
N SER A 38 19.03 -2.70 21.75
CA SER A 38 17.99 -3.64 21.31
C SER A 38 16.61 -2.98 21.16
N SER A 39 16.30 -1.97 21.98
CA SER A 39 15.01 -1.27 21.96
C SER A 39 14.86 -0.42 20.70
N ALA A 40 15.94 0.23 20.26
CA ALA A 40 15.94 1.01 19.02
C ALA A 40 15.56 0.16 17.79
N ARG A 41 16.05 -1.09 17.72
CA ARG A 41 15.74 -2.02 16.62
C ARG A 41 14.30 -2.53 16.61
N LYS A 42 13.68 -2.72 17.78
CA LYS A 42 12.27 -3.16 17.86
C LYS A 42 11.32 -2.09 17.35
N LEU A 43 11.55 -0.83 17.70
CA LEU A 43 10.72 0.29 17.24
C LEU A 43 10.78 0.49 15.72
N GLU A 44 11.96 0.33 15.12
CA GLU A 44 12.13 0.36 13.65
C GLU A 44 11.29 -0.73 12.97
N GLN A 45 11.34 -1.97 13.49
CA GLN A 45 10.57 -3.09 12.94
C GLN A 45 9.07 -2.90 13.10
N GLU A 46 8.61 -2.42 14.25
CA GLU A 46 7.19 -2.13 14.50
C GLU A 46 6.66 -1.04 13.56
N ARG A 47 7.43 0.03 13.35
CA ARG A 47 7.10 1.09 12.38
C ARG A 47 7.02 0.55 10.96
N ALA A 48 8.03 -0.21 10.53
CA ALA A 48 8.04 -0.82 9.20
C ALA A 48 6.86 -1.78 8.97
N ARG A 49 6.49 -2.59 9.98
CA ARG A 49 5.31 -3.46 9.93
C ARG A 49 4.02 -2.65 9.87
N ALA A 50 3.88 -1.62 10.71
CA ALA A 50 2.70 -0.76 10.70
C ALA A 50 2.53 -0.02 9.36
N GLU A 51 3.63 0.43 8.75
CA GLU A 51 3.65 1.03 7.43
C GLU A 51 3.25 0.01 6.34
N ALA A 52 3.82 -1.19 6.36
CA ALA A 52 3.47 -2.26 5.43
C ALA A 52 1.98 -2.67 5.54
N GLU A 53 1.47 -2.79 6.77
CA GLU A 53 0.05 -3.06 7.01
C GLU A 53 -0.84 -1.94 6.46
N ARG A 54 -0.47 -0.67 6.68
CA ARG A 54 -1.21 0.48 6.15
C ARG A 54 -1.19 0.47 4.62
N ALA A 55 -0.04 0.24 4.01
CA ALA A 55 0.08 0.14 2.55
C ALA A 55 -0.80 -0.98 1.99
N SER A 56 -0.76 -2.17 2.60
CA SER A 56 -1.60 -3.31 2.21
C SER A 56 -3.10 -3.01 2.37
N ARG A 57 -3.51 -2.39 3.47
CA ARG A 57 -4.91 -1.97 3.69
C ARG A 57 -5.37 -0.98 2.63
N THR A 58 -4.55 0.02 2.31
CA THR A 58 -4.86 1.00 1.26
C THR A 58 -5.04 0.31 -0.09
N ILE A 59 -4.14 -0.59 -0.48
CA ILE A 59 -4.26 -1.35 -1.74
C ILE A 59 -5.57 -2.16 -1.76
N LYS A 60 -5.92 -2.84 -0.65
CA LYS A 60 -7.16 -3.61 -0.53
C LYS A 60 -8.42 -2.75 -0.65
N LEU A 61 -8.41 -1.53 -0.08
CA LEU A 61 -9.52 -0.58 -0.20
C LEU A 61 -9.70 -0.04 -1.62
N LEU A 62 -8.61 0.07 -2.38
CA LEU A 62 -8.62 0.50 -3.78
C LEU A 62 -8.97 -0.62 -4.77
N GLY A 63 -9.29 -1.82 -4.29
CA GLY A 63 -9.68 -2.96 -5.11
C GLY A 63 -8.59 -4.02 -5.35
N GLY A 64 -7.36 -3.77 -4.86
CA GLY A 64 -6.24 -4.72 -4.90
C GLY A 64 -6.06 -5.42 -6.25
N ASP A 65 -5.67 -6.69 -6.18
CA ASP A 65 -5.54 -7.59 -7.35
C ASP A 65 -6.87 -8.27 -7.70
N GLN A 66 -7.97 -7.93 -7.02
CA GLN A 66 -9.24 -8.57 -7.30
C GLN A 66 -9.88 -7.97 -8.56
N LEU A 67 -10.14 -8.83 -9.54
CA LEU A 67 -10.89 -8.46 -10.73
C LEU A 67 -12.28 -7.98 -10.33
N LYS A 68 -12.56 -6.70 -10.59
CA LYS A 68 -13.87 -6.10 -10.33
C LYS A 68 -14.14 -4.94 -11.27
N ILE A 69 -15.34 -4.91 -11.83
CA ILE A 69 -15.85 -3.74 -12.54
C ILE A 69 -16.44 -2.79 -11.49
N LEU A 70 -15.84 -1.61 -11.33
CA LEU A 70 -16.28 -0.58 -10.39
C LEU A 70 -17.52 0.16 -10.90
N GLY A 71 -17.60 0.35 -12.21
CA GLY A 71 -18.75 0.96 -12.87
C GLY A 71 -18.58 1.02 -14.37
N PHE A 72 -19.69 0.97 -15.09
CA PHE A 72 -19.76 1.11 -16.54
C PHE A 72 -21.08 1.81 -16.88
N TYR A 73 -21.01 3.09 -17.27
CA TYR A 73 -22.19 3.90 -17.57
C TYR A 73 -21.94 4.97 -18.64
N ALA A 74 -23.01 5.44 -19.26
CA ALA A 74 -23.00 6.54 -20.22
C ALA A 74 -23.71 7.75 -19.63
N ALA A 75 -23.10 8.93 -19.79
CA ALA A 75 -23.64 10.20 -19.34
C ALA A 75 -23.54 11.23 -20.48
N PRO A 76 -24.66 11.67 -21.07
CA PRO A 76 -26.04 11.20 -20.84
C PRO A 76 -26.34 9.83 -21.49
N ALA A 77 -27.22 9.03 -20.88
CA ALA A 77 -27.63 7.73 -21.42
C ALA A 77 -28.57 7.82 -22.64
N VAL A 78 -29.20 8.99 -22.83
CA VAL A 78 -30.04 9.30 -24.00
C VAL A 78 -29.46 10.53 -24.70
N VAL A 79 -29.13 10.40 -25.98
CA VAL A 79 -28.57 11.51 -26.79
C VAL A 79 -29.41 11.78 -28.03
N GLN A 80 -29.41 13.03 -28.49
CA GLN A 80 -29.98 13.39 -29.79
C GLN A 80 -29.08 12.87 -30.92
N ARG A 81 -29.66 12.62 -32.09
CA ARG A 81 -28.89 12.17 -33.26
C ARG A 81 -27.81 13.20 -33.60
N GLY A 82 -26.56 12.75 -33.65
CA GLY A 82 -25.39 13.60 -33.94
C GLY A 82 -24.79 14.30 -32.72
N GLN A 83 -25.34 14.11 -31.51
CA GLN A 83 -24.72 14.56 -30.26
C GLN A 83 -23.79 13.49 -29.70
N ALA A 84 -22.76 13.92 -28.97
CA ALA A 84 -21.84 13.03 -28.28
C ALA A 84 -22.35 12.69 -26.86
N THR A 85 -22.07 11.47 -26.41
CA THR A 85 -22.19 11.04 -25.00
C THR A 85 -20.82 10.61 -24.47
N SER A 86 -20.63 10.70 -23.16
CA SER A 86 -19.44 10.17 -22.51
C SER A 86 -19.72 8.80 -21.92
N ILE A 87 -19.01 7.77 -22.40
CA ILE A 87 -18.99 6.44 -21.79
C ILE A 87 -17.83 6.40 -20.80
N CYS A 88 -18.15 6.16 -19.53
CA CYS A 88 -17.18 6.05 -18.45
C CYS A 88 -17.14 4.62 -17.92
N PHE A 89 -15.93 4.11 -17.67
CA PHE A 89 -15.72 2.84 -16.99
C PHE A 89 -14.66 2.93 -15.91
N GLY A 90 -14.74 2.00 -14.95
CA GLY A 90 -13.72 1.77 -13.94
C GLY A 90 -13.59 0.28 -13.66
N VAL A 91 -12.36 -0.24 -13.64
CA VAL A 91 -12.04 -1.66 -13.41
C VAL A 91 -10.78 -1.77 -12.54
N THR A 92 -10.79 -2.70 -11.58
CA THR A 92 -9.64 -3.08 -10.73
C THR A 92 -9.22 -4.51 -11.00
N GLY A 93 -7.94 -4.83 -10.76
CA GLY A 93 -7.41 -6.20 -10.88
C GLY A 93 -7.49 -6.82 -12.29
N ALA A 94 -7.74 -6.03 -13.33
CA ALA A 94 -7.73 -6.50 -14.70
C ALA A 94 -6.34 -6.33 -15.34
N ALA A 95 -5.93 -7.31 -16.14
CA ALA A 95 -4.76 -7.23 -17.02
C ALA A 95 -5.16 -6.73 -18.42
N ARG A 96 -6.36 -7.09 -18.90
CA ARG A 96 -6.89 -6.67 -20.20
C ARG A 96 -8.32 -6.19 -20.06
N VAL A 97 -8.68 -5.17 -20.83
CA VAL A 97 -10.05 -4.65 -20.89
C VAL A 97 -10.42 -4.48 -22.37
N ARG A 98 -11.66 -4.81 -22.71
CA ARG A 98 -12.22 -4.67 -24.05
C ARG A 98 -13.63 -4.09 -23.97
N ILE A 99 -13.98 -3.22 -24.91
CA ILE A 99 -15.34 -2.71 -25.07
C ILE A 99 -15.81 -3.07 -26.47
N GLU A 100 -17.03 -3.58 -26.57
CA GLU A 100 -17.71 -3.87 -27.82
C GLU A 100 -18.97 -2.98 -27.91
N PRO A 101 -19.20 -2.24 -29.02
CA PRO A 101 -18.30 -2.00 -30.16
C PRO A 101 -16.97 -1.32 -29.74
N PRO A 102 -15.86 -1.56 -30.46
CA PRO A 102 -14.57 -0.98 -30.13
C PRO A 102 -14.61 0.55 -30.24
N ILE A 103 -14.35 1.22 -29.12
CA ILE A 103 -14.25 2.69 -29.05
C ILE A 103 -12.80 3.14 -29.28
N VAL A 104 -11.84 2.37 -28.76
CA VAL A 104 -10.40 2.53 -28.98
C VAL A 104 -9.75 1.15 -29.10
N GLU A 105 -8.66 1.06 -29.85
CA GLU A 105 -7.96 -0.21 -30.11
C GLU A 105 -7.26 -0.74 -28.84
N ASP A 106 -6.57 0.14 -28.10
CA ASP A 106 -5.83 -0.22 -26.89
C ASP A 106 -6.48 0.36 -25.63
N LEU A 107 -7.25 -0.50 -24.96
CA LEU A 107 -7.92 -0.16 -23.72
C LEU A 107 -7.16 -0.70 -22.51
N HIS A 108 -6.60 0.22 -21.72
CA HIS A 108 -5.92 -0.15 -20.48
C HIS A 108 -6.87 -0.18 -19.28
N PRO A 109 -6.64 -1.10 -18.31
CA PRO A 109 -7.30 -1.08 -17.01
C PRO A 109 -7.12 0.29 -16.33
N SER A 110 -8.21 0.87 -15.84
CA SER A 110 -8.19 2.15 -15.12
C SER A 110 -9.29 2.17 -14.07
N LEU A 111 -9.04 2.86 -12.95
CA LEU A 111 -10.04 3.12 -11.90
C LEU A 111 -11.18 4.00 -12.40
N SER A 112 -10.89 4.91 -13.33
CA SER A 112 -11.87 5.78 -13.98
C SER A 112 -11.33 6.29 -15.30
N ARG A 113 -12.01 6.00 -16.42
CA ARG A 113 -11.69 6.55 -17.74
C ARG A 113 -12.97 6.78 -18.53
N CYS A 114 -13.04 7.92 -19.21
CA CYS A 114 -14.19 8.31 -20.03
C CYS A 114 -13.80 8.54 -21.49
N PHE A 115 -14.71 8.21 -22.41
CA PHE A 115 -14.56 8.37 -23.85
C PHE A 115 -15.79 9.03 -24.42
N GLN A 116 -15.60 9.94 -25.37
CA GLN A 116 -16.71 10.54 -26.10
C GLN A 116 -17.05 9.68 -27.31
N VAL A 117 -18.33 9.33 -27.45
CA VAL A 117 -18.87 8.57 -28.58
C VAL A 117 -20.13 9.24 -29.10
N ALA A 118 -20.38 9.15 -30.41
CA ALA A 118 -21.58 9.70 -31.04
C ALA A 118 -22.30 8.58 -31.82
N PRO A 119 -23.02 7.67 -31.13
CA PRO A 119 -23.77 6.61 -31.79
C PRO A 119 -24.90 7.19 -32.66
N ARG A 120 -25.16 6.57 -33.81
CA ARG A 120 -26.23 6.99 -34.74
C ARG A 120 -27.59 6.35 -34.43
N ASN A 121 -27.56 5.18 -33.79
CA ASN A 121 -28.71 4.37 -33.41
C ASN A 121 -28.52 3.85 -31.97
N ASP A 122 -29.57 3.31 -31.37
CA ASP A 122 -29.50 2.64 -30.07
C ASP A 122 -28.41 1.57 -30.12
N THR A 123 -27.38 1.74 -29.27
CA THR A 123 -26.18 0.88 -29.29
C THR A 123 -25.98 0.31 -27.90
N GLU A 124 -25.93 -1.02 -27.82
CA GLU A 124 -25.49 -1.72 -26.62
C GLU A 124 -23.96 -1.75 -26.59
N TYR A 125 -23.38 -1.29 -25.49
CA TYR A 125 -21.96 -1.40 -25.22
C TYR A 125 -21.75 -2.47 -24.16
N LYS A 126 -20.74 -3.31 -24.37
CA LYS A 126 -20.36 -4.40 -23.46
C LYS A 126 -18.90 -4.25 -23.09
N LEU A 127 -18.62 -4.10 -21.81
CA LEU A 127 -17.29 -4.06 -21.22
C LEU A 127 -16.93 -5.45 -20.72
N THR A 128 -15.79 -5.99 -21.18
CA THR A 128 -15.21 -7.24 -20.69
C THR A 128 -13.83 -6.96 -20.11
N ALA A 129 -13.65 -7.34 -18.85
CA ALA A 129 -12.39 -7.24 -18.12
C ALA A 129 -11.86 -8.64 -17.82
N GLU A 130 -10.56 -8.85 -18.03
CA GLU A 130 -9.88 -10.13 -17.83
C GLU A 130 -8.64 -9.92 -16.94
N ASP A 131 -8.45 -10.77 -15.94
CA ASP A 131 -7.27 -10.75 -15.07
C ASP A 131 -6.12 -11.61 -15.61
N ALA A 132 -4.96 -11.57 -14.95
CA ALA A 132 -3.81 -12.39 -15.33
C ALA A 132 -4.00 -13.88 -15.07
N ALA A 133 -4.99 -14.26 -14.24
CA ALA A 133 -5.33 -15.65 -13.94
C ALA A 133 -6.35 -16.24 -14.95
N GLY A 134 -6.88 -15.43 -15.87
CA GLY A 134 -7.86 -15.83 -16.88
C GLY A 134 -9.32 -15.72 -16.42
N HIS A 135 -9.61 -15.13 -15.26
CA HIS A 135 -10.99 -14.82 -14.89
C HIS A 135 -11.50 -13.64 -15.72
N THR A 136 -12.78 -13.66 -16.05
CA THR A 136 -13.42 -12.62 -16.84
C THR A 136 -14.67 -12.08 -16.15
N MET A 137 -14.85 -10.77 -16.16
CA MET A 137 -16.10 -10.10 -15.77
C MET A 137 -16.62 -9.29 -16.94
N THR A 138 -17.94 -9.26 -17.10
CA THR A 138 -18.60 -8.53 -18.18
C THR A 138 -19.74 -7.68 -17.64
N GLN A 139 -19.90 -6.46 -18.17
CA GLN A 139 -21.01 -5.56 -17.87
C GLN A 139 -21.50 -4.90 -19.15
N SER A 140 -22.82 -4.84 -19.35
CA SER A 140 -23.44 -4.18 -20.50
C SER A 140 -24.16 -2.89 -20.09
N MET A 141 -24.24 -1.95 -21.02
CA MET A 141 -25.12 -0.78 -20.93
C MET A 141 -25.71 -0.47 -22.31
N VAL A 142 -26.80 0.29 -22.36
CA VAL A 142 -27.41 0.72 -23.62
C VAL A 142 -27.44 2.24 -23.68
N VAL A 143 -26.90 2.81 -24.76
CA VAL A 143 -27.07 4.22 -25.10
C VAL A 143 -28.23 4.33 -26.08
N ARG A 144 -29.25 5.12 -25.73
CA ARG A 144 -30.43 5.33 -26.56
C ARG A 144 -30.35 6.66 -27.32
N ILE A 145 -30.94 6.70 -28.49
CA ILE A 145 -31.10 7.90 -29.29
C ILE A 145 -32.51 8.46 -29.08
N ALA A 146 -32.59 9.73 -28.69
CA ALA A 146 -33.86 10.44 -28.62
C ALA A 146 -34.50 10.47 -30.02
N ARG A 147 -35.77 10.08 -30.09
CA ARG A 147 -36.56 10.04 -31.33
C ARG A 147 -37.13 11.40 -31.67
#